data_AF-A0A9E3RRZ1-F1
#
_entry.id   AF-A0A9E3RRZ1-F1
#
_cell.length_a   1.000
_cell.length_b   1.000
_cell.length_c   1.000
_cell.angle_alpha   90.00
_cell.angle_beta   90.00
_cell.angle_gamma   90.00
#
_symmetry.space_group_name_H-M   'P 1'
#
loop_
_entity.id
_entity.type
_entity.pdbx_description
1 polymer ?
#
loop_
_entity_poly.entity_id
_entity_poly.type
_entity_poly.pdbx_seq_one_letter_code
_entity_poly.pdbx_strand_id
1 'polypeptide(L)'
;MPRHNVWIAASICLAFALGGRADTPATQAANSGPAPTTSVTSIIELQPHREVHTLANARGDQVSIINLNTHIGAYYLLQGSIAGEKFSLHLEVPVSTPGRIERPALTLVSEGIVVTEPRGTVHSYLLWPNAMTHTSPFVLEVTPAGTAPNRLCDTPVIGDILRGALRASSAFTSICDGHVLVRTQKTGSATLLESTTDFLRQASIGDWLLEQAKPYLIPAPELVSDHAAVAQPLPTRGPRSALVDPSHAETACVATSVGVAIDAAEHGMVYGKWYAAQRHPGIFVSVIKASVIDTQILESYKDRVARLGSQDAREADALVYLLAFDTMQYRFGFSMGAEHPGLGWSPYIKTAHDTQGPDGFSSRKPLVTIGAVPPYEEPYVTATFTGGFKRQHGAFKSGALSQVNNGSHFGFVEKGVIFSRVMPGLATAAIKQDGQIDLYTWPQDSSFLSPVLYDVRQNCVAIVDGVDANGLTIPGELVNKWGEGAWSGSQTGQFTTTRTGLAIQDSEHASFILFAYFTGATPNAMARVFQAYQCRYAMLLDMNSFSACFATLYDRDAQRNVTDVEYLHKEMASVGGKLGRLRFLETDDTRDFFYVMRKPDQGRVAKR
;
A
#
# COMPACT_ATOMS: atom_id res chain seq x y z
N MET A 1 50.47 54.69 1.55
CA MET A 1 49.84 55.75 2.37
C MET A 1 49.70 56.99 1.52
N PRO A 2 48.65 57.82 1.62
CA PRO A 2 47.48 57.83 2.54
C PRO A 2 46.17 57.42 1.80
N ARG A 3 45.20 56.69 2.37
CA ARG A 3 44.15 57.01 3.38
C ARG A 3 43.29 58.24 3.04
N HIS A 4 42.01 58.04 2.68
CA HIS A 4 40.85 58.26 3.56
C HIS A 4 39.46 58.10 2.89
N ASN A 5 38.56 57.42 3.64
CA ASN A 5 37.09 57.60 3.82
C ASN A 5 36.12 57.20 2.68
N VAL A 6 35.28 56.15 2.81
CA VAL A 6 34.07 55.91 3.64
C VAL A 6 32.75 56.30 2.93
N TRP A 7 32.10 55.29 2.34
CA TRP A 7 30.69 54.84 2.46
C TRP A 7 29.48 55.82 2.39
N ILE A 8 28.57 55.58 1.42
CA ILE A 8 27.12 55.22 1.53
C ILE A 8 26.17 55.87 0.49
N ALA A 9 25.46 54.96 -0.22
CA ALA A 9 24.10 54.95 -0.79
C ALA A 9 23.60 55.95 -1.84
N ALA A 10 23.16 55.40 -2.99
CA ALA A 10 21.79 55.41 -3.53
C ALA A 10 21.81 54.63 -4.89
N SER A 11 21.25 53.42 -5.00
CA SER A 11 19.83 53.09 -5.31
C SER A 11 19.33 53.57 -6.68
N ILE A 12 19.07 52.61 -7.58
CA ILE A 12 17.84 52.38 -8.38
C ILE A 12 18.06 51.99 -9.86
N CYS A 13 17.62 50.75 -10.14
CA CYS A 13 16.94 50.18 -11.32
C CYS A 13 17.49 50.43 -12.74
N LEU A 14 17.60 49.37 -13.54
CA LEU A 14 16.49 48.74 -14.28
C LEU A 14 17.05 47.61 -15.19
N ALA A 15 16.55 46.38 -15.04
CA ALA A 15 16.64 45.37 -16.10
C ALA A 15 15.45 44.40 -16.01
N PHE A 16 14.53 44.54 -16.96
CA PHE A 16 13.50 43.58 -17.35
C PHE A 16 14.18 42.27 -17.81
N ALA A 17 13.89 41.08 -17.27
CA ALA A 17 12.69 40.23 -17.34
C ALA A 17 12.67 39.29 -18.57
N LEU A 18 12.20 38.05 -18.30
CA LEU A 18 12.03 36.82 -19.12
C LEU A 18 13.14 35.78 -18.86
N GLY A 19 12.91 34.60 -18.27
CA GLY A 19 11.69 33.90 -17.89
C GLY A 19 11.95 32.40 -17.97
N GLY A 20 12.41 31.79 -16.86
CA GLY A 20 12.70 30.36 -16.75
C GLY A 20 12.99 30.02 -15.30
N ARG A 21 11.94 29.72 -14.53
CA ARG A 21 12.02 29.45 -13.09
C ARG A 21 12.30 27.96 -12.89
N ALA A 22 13.53 27.65 -12.47
CA ALA A 22 13.81 26.44 -11.73
C ALA A 22 13.24 26.63 -10.32
N ASP A 23 12.16 25.92 -9.99
CA ASP A 23 11.60 25.93 -8.63
C ASP A 23 12.36 24.91 -7.78
N THR A 24 13.33 25.42 -7.02
CA THR A 24 13.95 24.74 -5.88
C THR A 24 12.92 24.65 -4.74
N PRO A 25 12.63 23.48 -4.15
CA PRO A 25 11.72 23.40 -3.02
C PRO A 25 12.43 23.86 -1.73
N ALA A 26 12.24 25.13 -1.38
CA ALA A 26 12.61 25.68 -0.08
C ALA A 26 11.49 25.46 0.95
N THR A 27 11.73 24.53 1.87
CA THR A 27 11.55 24.66 3.31
C THR A 27 10.26 25.33 3.83
N GLN A 28 9.22 24.53 4.09
CA GLN A 28 8.28 24.80 5.18
C GLN A 28 8.52 23.77 6.28
N ALA A 29 9.38 24.13 7.25
CA ALA A 29 9.48 23.42 8.51
C ALA A 29 8.25 23.79 9.36
N ALA A 30 7.24 22.92 9.37
CA ALA A 30 6.16 22.99 10.33
C ALA A 30 6.66 22.44 11.67
N ASN A 31 6.44 23.22 12.74
CA ASN A 31 6.72 22.80 14.12
C ASN A 31 5.95 21.51 14.46
N SER A 32 6.64 20.38 14.48
CA SER A 32 6.18 19.11 15.06
C SER A 32 6.92 18.88 16.38
N GLY A 33 6.18 18.63 17.46
CA GLY A 33 6.77 18.26 18.75
C GLY A 33 7.59 16.95 18.66
N PRO A 34 8.58 16.74 19.54
CA PRO A 34 9.44 15.55 19.50
C PRO A 34 8.65 14.26 19.75
N ALA A 35 9.15 13.15 19.20
CA ALA A 35 8.61 11.81 19.41
C ALA A 35 8.50 11.47 20.91
N PRO A 36 7.54 10.60 21.32
CA PRO A 36 7.48 10.11 22.68
C PRO A 36 8.82 9.45 23.06
N THR A 37 9.51 10.02 24.05
CA THR A 37 10.76 9.49 24.63
C THR A 37 10.51 8.29 25.55
N THR A 38 9.25 7.88 25.70
CA THR A 38 8.79 6.78 26.54
C THR A 38 8.49 5.53 25.72
N SER A 39 8.56 4.36 26.37
CA SER A 39 8.04 3.11 25.80
C SER A 39 6.56 3.29 25.41
N VAL A 40 6.26 3.09 24.13
CA VAL A 40 4.89 3.09 23.61
C VAL A 40 4.24 1.76 24.00
N THR A 41 3.04 1.80 24.57
CA THR A 41 2.34 0.59 25.07
C THR A 41 1.08 0.25 24.28
N SER A 42 0.65 1.14 23.38
CA SER A 42 -0.52 0.91 22.53
C SER A 42 -0.40 1.56 21.16
N ILE A 43 -1.23 1.09 20.22
CA ILE A 43 -1.33 1.67 18.88
C ILE A 43 -1.80 3.13 18.89
N ILE A 44 -2.58 3.55 19.89
CA ILE A 44 -3.01 4.95 20.00
C ILE A 44 -1.82 5.83 20.39
N GLU A 45 -1.02 5.40 21.36
CA GLU A 45 0.19 6.13 21.80
C GLU A 45 1.24 6.24 20.69
N LEU A 46 1.27 5.27 19.77
CA LEU A 46 2.15 5.31 18.61
C LEU A 46 1.84 6.48 17.67
N GLN A 47 0.62 7.02 17.66
CA GLN A 47 0.22 8.05 16.72
C GLN A 47 0.77 9.43 17.11
N PRO A 48 1.68 10.01 16.31
CA PRO A 48 2.37 11.24 16.65
C PRO A 48 1.51 12.50 16.52
N HIS A 49 0.57 12.49 15.57
CA HIS A 49 -0.26 13.64 15.19
C HIS A 49 -1.71 13.49 15.68
N ARG A 50 -1.92 12.68 16.72
CA ARG A 50 -3.26 12.47 17.26
C ARG A 50 -3.72 13.66 18.07
N GLU A 51 -5.02 13.92 18.04
CA GLU A 51 -5.68 14.90 18.89
C GLU A 51 -6.86 14.25 19.60
N VAL A 52 -7.03 14.52 20.89
CA VAL A 52 -8.11 13.97 21.71
C VAL A 52 -8.97 15.11 22.21
N HIS A 53 -10.26 15.06 21.88
CA HIS A 53 -11.26 15.93 22.49
C HIS A 53 -12.17 15.08 23.37
N THR A 54 -12.47 15.55 24.57
CA THR A 54 -13.31 14.83 25.55
C THR A 54 -14.36 15.75 26.16
N LEU A 55 -15.60 15.28 26.21
CA LEU A 55 -16.70 15.90 26.93
C LEU A 55 -17.11 14.99 28.10
N ALA A 56 -17.41 15.58 29.26
CA ALA A 56 -17.92 14.85 30.42
C ALA A 56 -19.05 15.63 31.10
N ASN A 57 -19.84 14.98 31.95
CA ASN A 57 -20.85 15.63 32.80
C ASN A 57 -20.61 15.34 34.30
N ALA A 58 -21.40 15.98 35.16
CA ALA A 58 -21.29 15.80 36.62
C ALA A 58 -21.69 14.39 37.11
N ARG A 59 -22.32 13.56 36.27
CA ARG A 59 -22.72 12.19 36.59
C ARG A 59 -21.63 11.16 36.29
N GLY A 60 -20.51 11.60 35.73
CA GLY A 60 -19.40 10.73 35.34
C GLY A 60 -19.56 10.10 33.95
N ASP A 61 -20.57 10.51 33.17
CA ASP A 61 -20.62 10.14 31.75
C ASP A 61 -19.54 10.91 30.98
N GLN A 62 -18.95 10.25 29.99
CA GLN A 62 -17.84 10.80 29.21
C GLN A 62 -17.89 10.29 27.78
N VAL A 63 -17.57 11.18 26.82
CA VAL A 63 -17.37 10.84 25.42
C VAL A 63 -16.11 11.52 24.91
N SER A 64 -15.28 10.78 24.19
CA SER A 64 -14.05 11.24 23.57
C SER A 64 -14.04 10.91 22.09
N ILE A 65 -13.54 11.85 21.28
CA ILE A 65 -13.18 11.62 19.88
C ILE A 65 -11.68 11.81 19.76
N ILE A 66 -11.01 10.85 19.13
CA ILE A 66 -9.58 10.87 18.89
C ILE A 66 -9.39 10.94 17.38
N ASN A 67 -8.90 12.06 16.86
CA ASN A 67 -8.38 12.11 15.50
C ASN A 67 -7.01 11.44 15.50
N LEU A 68 -6.83 10.36 14.73
CA LEU A 68 -5.57 9.60 14.77
C LEU A 68 -4.43 10.31 14.02
N ASN A 69 -4.76 11.22 13.10
CA ASN A 69 -3.79 12.10 12.44
C ASN A 69 -4.50 13.36 11.92
N THR A 70 -4.31 14.50 12.60
CA THR A 70 -5.02 15.76 12.29
C THR A 70 -4.68 16.36 10.92
N HIS A 71 -3.56 15.97 10.31
CA HIS A 71 -3.19 16.42 8.97
C HIS A 71 -3.87 15.63 7.85
N ILE A 72 -4.46 14.48 8.18
CA ILE A 72 -5.13 13.60 7.23
C ILE A 72 -6.64 13.56 7.48
N GLY A 73 -7.05 13.43 8.76
CA GLY A 73 -8.46 13.36 9.14
C GLY A 73 -9.22 12.18 8.53
N ALA A 74 -8.53 11.07 8.22
CA ALA A 74 -9.17 9.89 7.64
C ALA A 74 -9.77 8.98 8.72
N TYR A 75 -9.04 8.72 9.81
CA TYR A 75 -9.46 7.78 10.86
C TYR A 75 -9.61 8.47 12.23
N TYR A 76 -10.70 8.13 12.91
CA TYR A 76 -11.02 8.58 14.25
C TYR A 76 -11.41 7.41 15.16
N LEU A 77 -11.21 7.56 16.47
CA LEU A 77 -11.85 6.71 17.47
C LEU A 77 -12.89 7.51 18.22
N LEU A 78 -14.12 7.00 18.27
CA LEU A 78 -15.18 7.52 19.13
C LEU A 78 -15.36 6.57 20.31
N GLN A 79 -15.07 7.04 21.52
CA GLN A 79 -15.09 6.26 22.74
C GLN A 79 -15.95 6.93 23.79
N GLY A 80 -16.58 6.17 24.67
CA GLY A 80 -17.35 6.77 25.74
C GLY A 80 -17.90 5.78 26.74
N SER A 81 -18.48 6.36 27.80
CA SER A 81 -19.23 5.68 28.85
C SER A 81 -20.45 6.54 29.14
N ILE A 82 -21.64 6.05 28.79
CA ILE A 82 -22.92 6.74 29.02
C ILE A 82 -23.82 5.80 29.83
N ALA A 83 -24.31 6.27 30.98
CA ALA A 83 -25.12 5.51 31.90
C ALA A 83 -24.50 4.15 32.30
N GLY A 84 -23.17 4.08 32.36
CA GLY A 84 -22.41 2.86 32.64
C GLY A 84 -22.13 1.95 31.43
N GLU A 85 -22.73 2.22 30.26
CA GLU A 85 -22.46 1.50 29.02
C GLU A 85 -21.24 2.07 28.32
N LYS A 86 -20.20 1.25 28.14
CA LYS A 86 -18.96 1.63 27.46
C LYS A 86 -19.01 1.26 25.98
N PHE A 87 -18.48 2.14 25.14
CA PHE A 87 -18.36 1.90 23.70
C PHE A 87 -17.02 2.40 23.13
N SER A 88 -16.61 1.82 22.01
CA SER A 88 -15.46 2.23 21.22
C SER A 88 -15.72 1.89 19.75
N LEU A 89 -15.75 2.90 18.88
CA LEU A 89 -15.97 2.77 17.45
C LEU A 89 -14.76 3.31 16.67
N HIS A 90 -14.32 2.57 15.66
CA HIS A 90 -13.37 3.07 14.67
C HIS A 90 -14.15 3.71 13.53
N LEU A 91 -13.99 5.02 13.38
CA LEU A 91 -14.66 5.82 12.36
C LEU A 91 -13.67 6.11 11.23
N GLU A 92 -14.16 6.01 10.00
CA GLU A 92 -13.49 6.45 8.79
C GLU A 92 -14.30 7.56 8.13
N VAL A 93 -13.63 8.62 7.71
CA VAL A 93 -14.23 9.77 7.07
C VAL A 93 -13.81 9.78 5.60
N PRO A 94 -14.72 9.52 4.64
CA PRO A 94 -14.41 9.55 3.20
C PRO A 94 -13.97 10.93 2.70
N VAL A 95 -13.36 10.96 1.52
CA VAL A 95 -13.12 12.23 0.81
C VAL A 95 -14.45 12.80 0.32
N SER A 96 -14.63 14.11 0.44
CA SER A 96 -15.89 14.77 0.07
C SER A 96 -16.15 14.75 -1.44
N THR A 97 -15.09 14.59 -2.23
CA THR A 97 -15.18 14.52 -3.69
C THR A 97 -14.13 13.55 -4.20
N PRO A 98 -14.51 12.55 -5.00
CA PRO A 98 -13.57 11.60 -5.59
C PRO A 98 -12.44 12.32 -6.36
N GLY A 99 -11.20 12.00 -6.03
CA GLY A 99 -10.01 12.65 -6.61
C GLY A 99 -9.59 13.96 -5.96
N ARG A 100 -10.26 14.39 -4.88
CA ARG A 100 -9.73 15.40 -3.95
C ARG A 100 -9.21 14.73 -2.67
N ILE A 101 -8.37 15.45 -1.95
CA ILE A 101 -7.79 15.00 -0.68
C ILE A 101 -8.54 15.54 0.55
N GLU A 102 -9.42 16.52 0.35
CA GLU A 102 -10.16 17.20 1.42
C GLU A 102 -11.26 16.30 2.03
N ARG A 103 -11.26 16.20 3.37
CA ARG A 103 -12.20 15.40 4.16
C ARG A 103 -13.00 16.29 5.10
N PRO A 104 -14.24 15.92 5.44
CA PRO A 104 -14.95 16.55 6.53
C PRO A 104 -14.19 16.43 7.86
N ALA A 105 -14.28 17.45 8.71
CA ALA A 105 -13.78 17.40 10.07
C ALA A 105 -14.89 16.96 11.04
N LEU A 106 -14.54 16.11 12.01
CA LEU A 106 -15.45 15.70 13.08
C LEU A 106 -15.17 16.48 14.36
N THR A 107 -16.21 17.02 15.00
CA THR A 107 -16.12 17.74 16.27
C THR A 107 -17.16 17.23 17.25
N LEU A 108 -16.77 17.04 18.51
CA LEU A 108 -17.73 16.67 19.57
C LEU A 108 -18.58 17.87 19.99
N VAL A 109 -19.86 17.61 20.23
CA VAL A 109 -20.80 18.57 20.83
C VAL A 109 -21.61 17.87 21.94
N SER A 110 -22.35 18.66 22.73
CA SER A 110 -23.01 18.21 23.96
C SER A 110 -23.91 16.98 23.80
N GLU A 111 -24.54 16.82 22.63
CA GLU A 111 -25.51 15.74 22.34
C GLU A 111 -25.09 14.84 21.15
N GLY A 112 -23.91 15.03 20.58
CA GLY A 112 -23.45 14.22 19.45
C GLY A 112 -22.19 14.73 18.76
N ILE A 113 -22.14 14.57 17.43
CA ILE A 113 -21.03 15.05 16.62
C ILE A 113 -21.50 16.06 15.57
N VAL A 114 -20.60 16.98 15.25
CA VAL A 114 -20.71 17.89 14.11
C VAL A 114 -19.74 17.43 13.03
N VAL A 115 -20.24 17.35 11.80
CA VAL A 115 -19.46 17.13 10.59
C VAL A 115 -19.34 18.46 9.87
N THR A 116 -18.12 18.96 9.70
CA THR A 116 -17.83 20.18 8.94
C THR A 116 -17.20 19.81 7.62
N GLU A 117 -17.91 20.00 6.51
CA GLU A 117 -17.37 19.78 5.18
C GLU A 117 -16.26 20.79 4.84
N PRO A 118 -15.34 20.46 3.92
CA PRO A 118 -14.29 21.38 3.48
C PRO A 118 -14.79 22.73 2.95
N ARG A 119 -16.02 22.79 2.44
CA ARG A 119 -16.66 24.02 1.94
C ARG A 119 -17.37 24.83 3.03
N GLY A 120 -17.30 24.40 4.28
CA GLY A 120 -17.90 25.07 5.43
C GLY A 120 -19.35 24.68 5.72
N THR A 121 -19.95 23.74 4.97
CA THR A 121 -21.25 23.16 5.32
C THR A 121 -21.12 22.41 6.64
N VAL A 122 -22.05 22.64 7.56
CA VAL A 122 -22.03 22.03 8.91
C VAL A 122 -23.27 21.18 9.09
N HIS A 123 -23.09 19.93 9.50
CA HIS A 123 -24.15 18.97 9.78
C HIS A 123 -24.04 18.49 11.22
N SER A 124 -25.14 18.50 11.97
CA SER A 124 -25.18 18.04 13.37
C SER A 124 -25.93 16.73 13.49
N TYR A 125 -25.33 15.75 14.16
CA TYR A 125 -25.90 14.42 14.35
C TYR A 125 -26.00 14.08 15.83
N LEU A 126 -27.20 13.73 16.28
CA LEU A 126 -27.49 13.37 17.66
C LEU A 126 -27.12 11.90 17.91
N LEU A 127 -25.95 11.67 18.51
CA LEU A 127 -25.48 10.33 18.86
C LEU A 127 -25.78 10.01 20.32
N TRP A 128 -25.87 11.03 21.18
CA TRP A 128 -26.23 10.91 22.60
C TRP A 128 -27.16 12.05 23.04
N PRO A 129 -28.41 12.06 22.56
CA PRO A 129 -29.36 13.11 22.92
C PRO A 129 -29.59 13.19 24.44
N ASN A 130 -30.00 14.37 24.91
CA ASN A 130 -30.45 14.53 26.27
C ASN A 130 -31.85 13.90 26.47
N ALA A 131 -31.97 12.99 27.42
CA ALA A 131 -33.23 12.31 27.74
C ALA A 131 -34.40 13.26 28.04
N MET A 132 -34.10 14.46 28.56
CA MET A 132 -35.12 15.43 28.99
C MET A 132 -35.68 16.30 27.86
N THR A 133 -34.99 16.41 26.71
CA THR A 133 -35.41 17.27 25.57
C THR A 133 -36.11 16.50 24.45
N HIS A 134 -35.97 15.17 24.42
CA HIS A 134 -36.45 14.33 23.31
C HIS A 134 -37.93 13.92 23.36
N THR A 135 -38.77 14.63 24.12
CA THR A 135 -40.23 14.47 24.08
C THR A 135 -40.90 15.30 22.96
N SER A 136 -40.16 16.03 22.14
CA SER A 136 -40.71 16.75 20.97
C SER A 136 -39.70 16.84 19.81
N PRO A 137 -40.10 16.60 18.55
CA PRO A 137 -39.23 16.69 17.39
C PRO A 137 -39.11 18.15 16.94
N PHE A 138 -38.12 18.89 17.44
CA PHE A 138 -37.78 20.19 16.86
C PHE A 138 -36.28 20.31 16.60
N VAL A 139 -36.00 20.86 15.42
CA VAL A 139 -34.70 21.19 14.84
C VAL A 139 -33.86 21.98 15.86
N LEU A 140 -32.66 21.50 16.17
CA LEU A 140 -31.64 22.29 16.84
C LEU A 140 -31.20 23.43 15.91
N GLU A 141 -31.50 24.67 16.29
CA GLU A 141 -30.84 25.83 15.70
C GLU A 141 -29.32 25.68 15.91
N VAL A 142 -28.59 25.61 14.80
CA VAL A 142 -27.13 25.59 14.80
C VAL A 142 -26.65 26.95 15.30
N THR A 143 -26.18 27.02 16.54
CA THR A 143 -25.39 28.17 16.99
C THR A 143 -24.08 28.17 16.19
N PRO A 144 -23.73 29.27 15.48
CA PRO A 144 -22.47 29.34 14.75
C PRO A 144 -21.31 29.22 15.75
N ALA A 145 -20.35 28.32 15.47
CA ALA A 145 -18.96 28.13 15.96
C ALA A 145 -18.39 28.94 17.16
N GLY A 146 -19.22 29.39 18.10
CA GLY A 146 -18.85 30.21 19.24
C GLY A 146 -19.62 29.70 20.44
N THR A 147 -18.91 29.07 21.37
CA THR A 147 -19.42 28.52 22.63
C THR A 147 -20.43 27.38 22.51
N ALA A 148 -20.08 26.31 21.77
CA ALA A 148 -20.65 25.01 22.13
C ALA A 148 -20.26 24.72 23.60
N PRO A 149 -21.19 24.32 24.48
CA PRO A 149 -20.84 24.02 25.85
C PRO A 149 -19.78 22.92 25.86
N ASN A 150 -18.64 23.20 26.51
CA ASN A 150 -17.52 22.25 26.64
C ASN A 150 -17.82 21.16 27.67
N ARG A 151 -19.06 20.66 27.65
CA ARG A 151 -19.62 19.70 28.60
C ARG A 151 -20.63 18.81 27.88
N LEU A 152 -20.62 17.53 28.24
CA LEU A 152 -21.63 16.57 27.83
C LEU A 152 -22.99 16.96 28.44
N CYS A 153 -24.11 16.68 27.77
CA CYS A 153 -25.42 16.96 28.33
C CYS A 153 -25.64 16.23 29.67
N ASP A 154 -26.57 16.71 30.50
CA ASP A 154 -26.69 16.24 31.89
C ASP A 154 -27.25 14.82 32.02
N THR A 155 -28.09 14.40 31.09
CA THR A 155 -28.73 13.08 31.05
C THR A 155 -28.61 12.47 29.65
N PRO A 156 -27.39 12.15 29.18
CA PRO A 156 -27.18 11.59 27.86
C PRO A 156 -27.75 10.17 27.80
N VAL A 157 -28.34 9.81 26.67
CA VAL A 157 -28.75 8.43 26.36
C VAL A 157 -28.19 8.03 25.01
N ILE A 158 -27.82 6.76 24.83
CA ILE A 158 -27.34 6.27 23.52
C ILE A 158 -28.48 6.36 22.50
N GLY A 159 -28.31 7.28 21.54
CA GLY A 159 -29.26 7.55 20.46
C GLY A 159 -29.26 6.47 19.39
N ASP A 160 -30.22 6.54 18.47
CA ASP A 160 -30.45 5.47 17.48
C ASP A 160 -29.30 5.32 16.48
N ILE A 161 -28.66 6.42 16.06
CA ILE A 161 -27.49 6.38 15.17
C ILE A 161 -26.35 5.59 15.82
N LEU A 162 -26.01 5.93 17.07
CA LEU A 162 -24.94 5.26 17.81
C LEU A 162 -25.31 3.80 18.12
N ARG A 163 -26.56 3.54 18.49
CA ARG A 163 -27.05 2.18 18.74
C ARG A 163 -26.98 1.30 17.48
N GLY A 164 -27.34 1.86 16.33
CA GLY A 164 -27.22 1.20 15.03
C GLY A 164 -25.76 0.89 14.69
N ALA A 165 -24.86 1.87 14.87
CA ALA A 165 -23.42 1.70 14.70
C ALA A 165 -22.83 0.58 15.59
N LEU A 166 -23.24 0.51 16.86
CA LEU A 166 -22.77 -0.50 17.80
C LEU A 166 -23.27 -1.92 17.48
N ARG A 167 -24.39 -2.02 16.76
CA ARG A 167 -24.98 -3.30 16.32
C ARG A 167 -24.64 -3.65 14.87
N ALA A 168 -23.82 -2.84 14.21
CA ALA A 168 -23.45 -3.01 12.82
C ALA A 168 -22.83 -4.38 12.55
N SER A 169 -23.33 -5.06 11.52
CA SER A 169 -22.83 -6.37 11.09
C SER A 169 -22.04 -6.32 9.79
N SER A 170 -21.97 -5.19 9.09
CA SER A 170 -21.15 -5.01 7.88
C SER A 170 -19.74 -4.51 8.24
N ALA A 171 -18.74 -4.83 7.43
CA ALA A 171 -17.37 -4.34 7.61
C ALA A 171 -17.29 -2.80 7.61
N PHE A 172 -18.08 -2.18 6.74
CA PHE A 172 -18.32 -0.74 6.68
C PHE A 172 -19.81 -0.48 6.89
N THR A 173 -20.15 0.39 7.84
CA THR A 173 -21.52 0.85 8.06
C THR A 173 -21.58 2.35 7.98
N SER A 174 -22.37 2.88 7.05
CA SER A 174 -22.56 4.32 6.90
C SER A 174 -23.44 4.88 8.03
N ILE A 175 -22.99 5.97 8.62
CA ILE A 175 -23.75 6.80 9.56
C ILE A 175 -23.65 8.27 9.14
N CYS A 176 -24.43 9.14 9.79
CA CYS A 176 -24.36 10.59 9.57
C CYS A 176 -24.48 10.93 8.07
N ASP A 177 -25.57 10.47 7.44
CA ASP A 177 -25.91 10.71 6.03
C ASP A 177 -24.81 10.40 5.00
N GLY A 178 -23.94 9.42 5.28
CA GLY A 178 -22.86 9.05 4.36
C GLY A 178 -21.51 9.70 4.66
N HIS A 179 -21.47 10.70 5.55
CA HIS A 179 -20.23 11.42 5.85
C HIS A 179 -19.24 10.63 6.70
N VAL A 180 -19.70 9.62 7.42
CA VAL A 180 -18.86 8.80 8.31
C VAL A 180 -19.18 7.33 8.12
N LEU A 181 -18.14 6.50 8.05
CA LEU A 181 -18.21 5.05 8.04
C LEU A 181 -17.73 4.51 9.38
N VAL A 182 -18.46 3.56 9.94
CA VAL A 182 -18.03 2.75 11.08
C VAL A 182 -17.35 1.51 10.53
N ARG A 183 -16.10 1.28 10.95
CA ARG A 183 -15.33 0.07 10.64
C ARG A 183 -15.56 -0.97 11.72
N THR A 184 -16.04 -2.14 11.32
CA THR A 184 -16.34 -3.26 12.23
C THR A 184 -15.45 -4.44 11.87
N GLN A 185 -14.69 -4.94 12.84
CA GLN A 185 -13.79 -6.08 12.60
C GLN A 185 -14.59 -7.30 12.16
N LYS A 186 -14.19 -7.88 11.03
CA LYS A 186 -14.63 -9.18 10.54
C LYS A 186 -13.46 -10.15 10.52
N THR A 187 -13.79 -11.44 10.58
CA THR A 187 -12.83 -12.49 10.25
C THR A 187 -12.55 -12.39 8.77
N GLY A 188 -11.28 -12.32 8.39
CA GLY A 188 -10.93 -12.24 6.98
C GLY A 188 -11.23 -13.56 6.28
N SER A 189 -11.65 -13.51 5.02
CA SER A 189 -11.59 -14.66 4.13
C SER A 189 -10.12 -14.99 3.85
N ALA A 190 -9.78 -16.25 4.08
CA ALA A 190 -8.55 -16.86 3.60
C ALA A 190 -8.91 -17.91 2.55
N THR A 191 -8.04 -18.13 1.58
CA THR A 191 -8.21 -19.26 0.65
C THR A 191 -8.10 -20.57 1.41
N LEU A 192 -8.72 -21.67 0.91
CA LEU A 192 -8.63 -22.99 1.56
C LEU A 192 -7.18 -23.41 1.80
N LEU A 193 -6.28 -23.07 0.88
CA LEU A 193 -4.84 -23.32 0.97
C LEU A 193 -4.20 -22.53 2.12
N GLU A 194 -4.57 -21.28 2.31
CA GLU A 194 -4.12 -20.43 3.41
C GLU A 194 -4.67 -20.89 4.76
N SER A 195 -5.97 -21.18 4.84
CA SER A 195 -6.59 -21.71 6.06
C SER A 195 -5.97 -23.05 6.46
N THR A 196 -5.73 -23.95 5.50
CA THR A 196 -5.08 -25.23 5.76
C THR A 196 -3.63 -25.01 6.22
N THR A 197 -2.88 -24.12 5.58
CA THR A 197 -1.50 -23.83 5.99
C THR A 197 -1.41 -23.18 7.38
N ASP A 198 -2.30 -22.22 7.68
CA ASP A 198 -2.33 -21.53 8.98
C ASP A 198 -2.83 -22.47 10.09
N PHE A 199 -3.83 -23.33 9.83
CA PHE A 199 -4.29 -24.38 10.75
C PHE A 199 -3.19 -25.43 11.03
N LEU A 200 -2.54 -25.96 9.99
CA LEU A 200 -1.45 -26.93 10.13
C LEU A 200 -0.28 -26.38 10.94
N ARG A 201 -0.01 -25.07 10.85
CA ARG A 201 1.03 -24.39 11.64
C ARG A 201 0.64 -24.11 13.09
N GLN A 202 -0.64 -23.81 13.36
CA GLN A 202 -1.12 -23.55 14.72
C GLN A 202 -1.39 -24.83 15.52
N ALA A 203 -1.72 -25.94 14.87
CA ALA A 203 -2.20 -27.14 15.55
C ALA A 203 -1.10 -28.08 16.07
N SER A 204 0.19 -27.87 15.77
CA SER A 204 1.27 -28.80 16.14
C SER A 204 1.00 -30.27 15.74
N ILE A 205 0.28 -30.49 14.63
CA ILE A 205 -0.05 -31.82 14.12
C ILE A 205 0.95 -32.20 13.02
N GLY A 206 1.94 -33.00 13.40
CA GLY A 206 2.73 -33.97 12.60
C GLY A 206 3.16 -33.62 11.16
N ASP A 207 4.47 -33.65 10.93
CA ASP A 207 5.18 -33.48 9.64
C ASP A 207 4.60 -34.27 8.43
N TRP A 208 3.81 -35.33 8.65
CA TRP A 208 3.27 -36.20 7.61
C TRP A 208 2.20 -35.54 6.70
N LEU A 209 1.45 -34.56 7.23
CA LEU A 209 0.33 -33.93 6.50
C LEU A 209 0.83 -32.71 5.72
N LEU A 210 1.91 -32.10 6.24
CA LEU A 210 2.73 -31.13 5.54
C LEU A 210 3.35 -31.76 4.27
N GLU A 211 3.86 -32.99 4.36
CA GLU A 211 4.38 -33.75 3.21
C GLU A 211 3.34 -33.97 2.10
N GLN A 212 2.07 -34.22 2.44
CA GLN A 212 1.00 -34.41 1.44
C GLN A 212 0.48 -33.11 0.81
N ALA A 213 0.60 -31.96 1.50
CA ALA A 213 0.20 -30.65 0.97
C ALA A 213 1.32 -29.93 0.17
N LYS A 214 2.59 -30.29 0.41
CA LYS A 214 3.79 -29.69 -0.22
C LYS A 214 3.76 -29.58 -1.76
N PRO A 215 3.26 -30.56 -2.54
CA PRO A 215 3.23 -30.46 -4.01
C PRO A 215 2.25 -29.42 -4.57
N TYR A 216 1.29 -28.95 -3.76
CA TYR A 216 0.22 -28.04 -4.19
C TYR A 216 0.41 -26.59 -3.72
N LEU A 217 1.46 -26.32 -2.95
CA LEU A 217 1.63 -25.03 -2.26
C LEU A 217 2.44 -24.00 -3.04
N ILE A 218 3.32 -24.44 -3.96
CA ILE A 218 4.17 -23.58 -4.77
C ILE A 218 4.27 -24.18 -6.18
N PRO A 219 3.89 -23.46 -7.23
CA PRO A 219 4.04 -23.91 -8.61
C PRO A 219 5.51 -24.14 -8.95
N ALA A 220 5.78 -25.12 -9.82
CA ALA A 220 7.09 -25.22 -10.43
C ALA A 220 7.34 -24.02 -11.35
N PRO A 221 8.60 -23.60 -11.57
CA PRO A 221 8.93 -22.58 -12.55
C PRO A 221 8.37 -22.93 -13.93
N GLU A 222 7.76 -21.96 -14.61
CA GLU A 222 7.21 -22.17 -15.95
C GLU A 222 8.34 -22.04 -16.98
N LEU A 223 8.64 -23.14 -17.65
CA LEU A 223 9.65 -23.20 -18.70
C LEU A 223 8.93 -23.30 -20.05
N VAL A 224 8.98 -22.22 -20.82
CA VAL A 224 8.36 -22.15 -22.16
C VAL A 224 9.38 -22.34 -23.26
N SER A 225 8.98 -22.93 -24.38
CA SER A 225 9.82 -23.04 -25.57
C SER A 225 9.89 -21.71 -26.31
N ASP A 226 11.03 -21.50 -26.97
CA ASP A 226 11.26 -20.32 -27.79
C ASP A 226 10.68 -20.51 -29.19
N HIS A 227 10.15 -19.44 -29.75
CA HIS A 227 9.57 -19.36 -31.07
C HIS A 227 10.12 -18.13 -31.81
N ALA A 228 10.11 -18.18 -33.14
CA ALA A 228 10.40 -17.00 -33.95
C ALA A 228 9.28 -15.98 -33.77
N ALA A 229 9.64 -14.71 -33.57
CA ALA A 229 8.69 -13.62 -33.46
C ALA A 229 7.89 -13.46 -34.76
N VAL A 230 6.58 -13.27 -34.60
CA VAL A 230 5.75 -12.69 -35.65
C VAL A 230 5.72 -11.18 -35.41
N ALA A 231 5.95 -10.38 -36.46
CA ALA A 231 5.91 -8.93 -36.34
C ALA A 231 4.54 -8.47 -35.81
N GLN A 232 4.56 -7.67 -34.74
CA GLN A 232 3.34 -7.16 -34.13
C GLN A 232 3.44 -5.64 -33.90
N PRO A 233 2.30 -4.93 -34.01
CA PRO A 233 2.25 -3.52 -33.66
C PRO A 233 2.50 -3.37 -32.16
N LEU A 234 3.60 -2.70 -31.81
CA LEU A 234 3.90 -2.30 -30.45
C LEU A 234 3.23 -0.95 -30.14
N PRO A 235 2.84 -0.70 -28.88
CA PRO A 235 2.26 0.58 -28.49
C PRO A 235 3.28 1.70 -28.73
N THR A 236 2.85 2.76 -29.42
CA THR A 236 3.68 3.94 -29.72
C THR A 236 3.93 4.81 -28.48
N ARG A 237 3.11 4.65 -27.43
CA ARG A 237 3.25 5.30 -26.13
C ARG A 237 3.08 4.23 -25.05
N GLY A 238 4.15 3.92 -24.34
CA GLY A 238 4.16 2.88 -23.32
C GLY A 238 5.48 2.82 -22.56
N PRO A 239 5.64 1.84 -21.67
CA PRO A 239 6.88 1.66 -20.90
C PRO A 239 8.05 1.32 -21.82
N ARG A 240 9.28 1.57 -21.36
CA ARG A 240 10.48 1.18 -22.12
C ARG A 240 10.58 -0.35 -22.16
N SER A 241 10.82 -0.90 -23.34
CA SER A 241 11.08 -2.34 -23.51
C SER A 241 12.34 -2.76 -22.75
N ALA A 242 12.42 -4.03 -22.37
CA ALA A 242 13.63 -4.56 -21.77
C ALA A 242 14.81 -4.54 -22.76
N LEU A 243 16.01 -4.37 -22.21
CA LEU A 243 17.27 -4.55 -22.91
C LEU A 243 17.57 -6.06 -23.01
N VAL A 244 17.31 -6.60 -24.20
CA VAL A 244 17.46 -8.01 -24.57
C VAL A 244 18.67 -8.15 -25.47
N ASP A 245 19.43 -9.23 -25.31
CA ASP A 245 20.60 -9.50 -26.15
C ASP A 245 20.19 -9.52 -27.63
N PRO A 246 20.97 -8.89 -28.54
CA PRO A 246 20.61 -8.82 -29.96
C PRO A 246 20.36 -10.19 -30.61
N SER A 247 21.01 -11.26 -30.13
CA SER A 247 20.76 -12.63 -30.62
C SER A 247 19.35 -13.15 -30.30
N HIS A 248 18.68 -12.54 -29.32
CA HIS A 248 17.32 -12.86 -28.90
C HIS A 248 16.28 -11.79 -29.28
N ALA A 249 16.65 -10.78 -30.08
CA ALA A 249 15.78 -9.65 -30.41
C ALA A 249 14.44 -10.06 -31.06
N GLU A 250 14.42 -11.18 -31.78
CA GLU A 250 13.23 -11.75 -32.44
C GLU A 250 12.78 -13.07 -31.78
N THR A 251 13.22 -13.34 -30.55
CA THR A 251 12.77 -14.52 -29.81
C THR A 251 11.47 -14.20 -29.06
N ALA A 252 10.47 -15.05 -29.24
CA ALA A 252 9.16 -14.95 -28.63
C ALA A 252 8.78 -16.23 -27.87
N CYS A 253 7.76 -16.14 -27.02
CA CYS A 253 7.09 -17.31 -26.44
C CYS A 253 5.58 -17.27 -26.67
N VAL A 254 4.95 -18.44 -26.71
CA VAL A 254 3.50 -18.54 -26.59
C VAL A 254 3.17 -18.64 -25.11
N ALA A 255 2.90 -17.49 -24.49
CA ALA A 255 2.62 -17.39 -23.06
C ALA A 255 1.16 -17.83 -22.75
N THR A 256 0.90 -19.13 -22.82
CA THR A 256 -0.46 -19.71 -22.68
C THR A 256 -1.11 -19.41 -21.34
N SER A 257 -0.32 -19.04 -20.33
CA SER A 257 -0.78 -18.80 -18.97
C SER A 257 -1.09 -17.32 -18.68
N VAL A 258 -0.87 -16.40 -19.64
CA VAL A 258 -1.34 -15.01 -19.53
C VAL A 258 -2.87 -14.99 -19.46
N GLY A 259 -3.44 -14.40 -18.41
CA GLY A 259 -4.89 -14.30 -18.23
C GLY A 259 -5.49 -12.93 -18.55
N VAL A 260 -4.70 -12.02 -19.12
CA VAL A 260 -5.12 -10.68 -19.56
C VAL A 260 -5.25 -10.65 -21.07
N ALA A 261 -6.35 -10.11 -21.60
CA ALA A 261 -6.52 -9.93 -23.03
C ALA A 261 -5.54 -8.89 -23.57
N ILE A 262 -4.72 -9.32 -24.52
CA ILE A 262 -3.71 -8.50 -25.19
C ILE A 262 -3.82 -8.68 -26.70
N ASP A 263 -3.44 -7.65 -27.46
CA ASP A 263 -3.46 -7.67 -28.94
C ASP A 263 -2.56 -8.75 -29.57
N ALA A 264 -1.70 -9.37 -28.75
CA ALA A 264 -0.63 -10.28 -29.16
C ALA A 264 -0.88 -11.77 -28.90
N ALA A 265 -1.90 -12.12 -28.10
CA ALA A 265 -1.93 -13.40 -27.38
C ALA A 265 -1.89 -14.64 -28.28
N GLU A 266 -2.41 -14.54 -29.51
CA GLU A 266 -2.47 -15.67 -30.45
C GLU A 266 -1.20 -15.85 -31.31
N HIS A 267 -0.30 -14.87 -31.34
CA HIS A 267 0.82 -14.82 -32.30
C HIS A 267 2.20 -14.84 -31.62
N GLY A 268 2.25 -15.09 -30.30
CA GLY A 268 3.46 -15.11 -29.49
C GLY A 268 3.89 -13.73 -29.01
N MET A 269 4.47 -13.65 -27.80
CA MET A 269 4.98 -12.43 -27.19
C MET A 269 6.51 -12.41 -27.29
N VAL A 270 7.05 -11.39 -27.94
CA VAL A 270 8.51 -11.15 -28.01
C VAL A 270 9.00 -10.79 -26.62
N TYR A 271 10.08 -11.43 -26.17
CA TYR A 271 10.60 -11.20 -24.83
C TYR A 271 10.97 -9.73 -24.62
N GLY A 272 10.57 -9.18 -23.48
CA GLY A 272 10.89 -7.81 -23.09
C GLY A 272 10.06 -6.71 -23.76
N LYS A 273 9.16 -7.05 -24.70
CA LYS A 273 8.27 -6.08 -25.36
C LYS A 273 6.96 -5.90 -24.59
N TRP A 274 6.41 -4.69 -24.65
CA TRP A 274 5.15 -4.34 -23.99
C TRP A 274 3.98 -4.42 -24.96
N TYR A 275 2.89 -4.99 -24.49
CA TYR A 275 1.63 -5.15 -25.21
C TYR A 275 0.51 -4.46 -24.44
N ALA A 276 -0.37 -3.72 -25.11
CA ALA A 276 -1.48 -3.07 -24.44
C ALA A 276 -2.49 -4.11 -23.94
N ALA A 277 -2.99 -3.93 -22.72
CA ALA A 277 -4.15 -4.67 -22.24
C ALA A 277 -5.42 -4.11 -22.91
N GLN A 278 -6.11 -4.95 -23.69
CA GLN A 278 -7.17 -4.51 -24.61
C GLN A 278 -8.29 -3.74 -23.91
N ARG A 279 -8.66 -4.18 -22.71
CA ARG A 279 -9.78 -3.64 -21.95
C ARG A 279 -9.36 -2.60 -20.89
N HIS A 280 -8.05 -2.41 -20.73
CA HIS A 280 -7.49 -1.55 -19.69
C HIS A 280 -6.52 -0.51 -20.27
N PRO A 281 -7.02 0.63 -20.79
CA PRO A 281 -6.19 1.70 -21.32
C PRO A 281 -5.11 2.15 -20.34
N GLY A 282 -3.87 2.30 -20.79
CA GLY A 282 -2.75 2.70 -19.94
C GLY A 282 -2.19 1.57 -19.05
N ILE A 283 -2.66 0.34 -19.23
CA ILE A 283 -2.07 -0.87 -18.64
C ILE A 283 -1.42 -1.70 -19.75
N PHE A 284 -0.21 -2.18 -19.47
CA PHE A 284 0.59 -2.96 -20.43
C PHE A 284 1.04 -4.27 -19.81
N VAL A 285 1.20 -5.29 -20.64
CA VAL A 285 1.66 -6.63 -20.26
C VAL A 285 2.97 -6.94 -20.97
N SER A 286 3.91 -7.58 -20.28
CA SER A 286 5.13 -8.10 -20.88
C SER A 286 5.51 -9.46 -20.31
N VAL A 287 6.33 -10.19 -21.06
CA VAL A 287 6.94 -11.45 -20.64
C VAL A 287 8.43 -11.45 -20.94
N ILE A 288 9.23 -12.10 -20.10
CA ILE A 288 10.68 -12.22 -20.29
C ILE A 288 11.24 -13.44 -19.56
N LYS A 289 12.41 -13.92 -20.00
CA LYS A 289 13.29 -14.84 -19.26
C LYS A 289 14.59 -14.12 -18.88
N ALA A 290 15.21 -14.48 -17.76
CA ALA A 290 16.45 -13.83 -17.37
C ALA A 290 17.63 -14.15 -18.30
N SER A 291 17.60 -15.31 -18.98
CA SER A 291 18.64 -15.78 -19.92
C SER A 291 18.78 -14.96 -21.20
N VAL A 292 17.72 -14.26 -21.62
CA VAL A 292 17.72 -13.45 -22.86
C VAL A 292 18.17 -12.01 -22.63
N ILE A 293 18.42 -11.62 -21.38
CA ILE A 293 18.82 -10.25 -21.03
C ILE A 293 20.19 -9.93 -21.66
N ASP A 294 20.35 -8.68 -22.08
CA ASP A 294 21.60 -8.16 -22.66
C ASP A 294 22.83 -8.55 -21.81
N THR A 295 23.85 -9.08 -22.50
CA THR A 295 25.08 -9.59 -21.86
C THR A 295 25.81 -8.53 -21.05
N GLN A 296 25.79 -7.25 -21.46
CA GLN A 296 26.38 -6.15 -20.70
C GLN A 296 25.70 -5.99 -19.33
N ILE A 297 24.39 -6.20 -19.26
CA ILE A 297 23.66 -6.18 -17.99
C ILE A 297 24.03 -7.40 -17.16
N LEU A 298 24.02 -8.60 -17.73
CA LEU A 298 24.34 -9.83 -17.00
C LEU A 298 25.77 -9.84 -16.43
N GLU A 299 26.70 -9.12 -17.06
CA GLU A 299 28.09 -8.97 -16.63
C GLU A 299 28.35 -7.77 -15.72
N SER A 300 27.37 -6.87 -15.53
CA SER A 300 27.49 -5.71 -14.65
C SER A 300 27.37 -6.05 -13.16
N TYR A 301 27.91 -5.20 -12.27
CA TYR A 301 27.69 -5.24 -10.80
C TYR A 301 27.97 -6.60 -10.12
N LYS A 302 29.06 -7.28 -10.51
CA LYS A 302 29.42 -8.63 -10.01
C LYS A 302 29.63 -8.70 -8.49
N ASP A 303 29.84 -7.56 -7.84
CA ASP A 303 29.94 -7.41 -6.38
C ASP A 303 28.57 -7.44 -5.67
N ARG A 304 27.47 -7.16 -6.38
CA ARG A 304 26.11 -7.05 -5.81
C ARG A 304 25.17 -8.18 -6.22
N VAL A 305 25.41 -8.79 -7.37
CA VAL A 305 24.58 -9.83 -7.98
C VAL A 305 25.45 -11.01 -8.38
N ALA A 306 25.02 -12.21 -8.01
CA ALA A 306 25.70 -13.43 -8.43
C ALA A 306 25.48 -13.70 -9.91
N ARG A 307 26.32 -14.56 -10.49
CA ARG A 307 26.12 -15.05 -11.86
C ARG A 307 24.73 -15.70 -11.96
N LEU A 308 23.96 -15.36 -13.00
CA LEU A 308 22.65 -15.95 -13.23
C LEU A 308 22.74 -17.48 -13.28
N GLY A 309 21.85 -18.15 -12.54
CA GLY A 309 21.82 -19.61 -12.43
C GLY A 309 22.84 -20.21 -11.47
N SER A 310 23.65 -19.40 -10.77
CA SER A 310 24.67 -19.92 -9.85
C SER A 310 24.09 -20.65 -8.64
N GLN A 311 22.86 -20.29 -8.24
CA GLN A 311 22.15 -20.98 -7.15
C GLN A 311 21.24 -22.09 -7.68
N ASP A 312 20.57 -21.84 -8.82
CA ASP A 312 19.71 -22.81 -9.49
C ASP A 312 19.55 -22.41 -10.95
N ALA A 313 19.97 -23.27 -11.87
CA ALA A 313 19.96 -23.00 -13.30
C ALA A 313 18.56 -22.68 -13.84
N ARG A 314 17.49 -23.16 -13.20
CA ARG A 314 16.10 -22.94 -13.65
C ARG A 314 15.67 -21.48 -13.60
N GLU A 315 16.28 -20.66 -12.75
CA GLU A 315 15.91 -19.23 -12.66
C GLU A 315 16.20 -18.46 -13.95
N ALA A 316 17.14 -18.95 -14.77
CA ALA A 316 17.54 -18.30 -16.00
C ALA A 316 16.41 -18.35 -17.05
N ASP A 317 15.74 -19.50 -17.15
CA ASP A 317 14.74 -19.76 -18.19
C ASP A 317 13.28 -19.75 -17.68
N ALA A 318 13.08 -19.53 -16.39
CA ALA A 318 11.77 -19.35 -15.79
C ALA A 318 11.10 -18.09 -16.34
N LEU A 319 9.85 -18.22 -16.77
CA LEU A 319 9.09 -17.12 -17.34
C LEU A 319 8.67 -16.11 -16.26
N VAL A 320 8.75 -14.83 -16.61
CA VAL A 320 8.32 -13.71 -15.79
C VAL A 320 7.20 -12.97 -16.52
N TYR A 321 6.11 -12.71 -15.81
CA TYR A 321 4.96 -11.93 -16.29
C TYR A 321 4.96 -10.56 -15.63
N LEU A 322 4.74 -9.50 -16.39
CA LEU A 322 4.73 -8.14 -15.86
C LEU A 322 3.48 -7.38 -16.27
N LEU A 323 2.95 -6.58 -15.36
CA LEU A 323 2.01 -5.49 -15.62
C LEU A 323 2.74 -4.16 -15.45
N ALA A 324 2.44 -3.17 -16.29
CA ALA A 324 2.85 -1.79 -16.09
C ALA A 324 1.62 -0.87 -16.09
N PHE A 325 1.54 0.01 -15.08
CA PHE A 325 0.47 0.97 -14.89
C PHE A 325 0.99 2.39 -15.12
N ASP A 326 0.38 3.13 -16.05
CA ASP A 326 0.70 4.53 -16.31
C ASP A 326 0.29 5.43 -15.12
N THR A 327 1.27 6.00 -14.42
CA THR A 327 1.03 6.87 -13.27
C THR A 327 0.37 8.20 -13.62
N MET A 328 0.31 8.59 -14.90
CA MET A 328 -0.47 9.75 -15.34
C MET A 328 -1.97 9.45 -15.39
N GLN A 329 -2.35 8.21 -15.67
CA GLN A 329 -3.75 7.77 -15.78
C GLN A 329 -4.28 7.13 -14.50
N TYR A 330 -3.38 6.59 -13.68
CA TYR A 330 -3.72 5.84 -12.48
C TYR A 330 -3.18 6.49 -11.22
N ARG A 331 -3.89 6.26 -10.13
CA ARG A 331 -3.47 6.54 -8.76
C ARG A 331 -3.58 5.24 -7.96
N PHE A 332 -2.92 5.18 -6.81
CA PHE A 332 -2.78 3.97 -6.02
C PHE A 332 -3.33 4.19 -4.63
N GLY A 333 -3.62 3.08 -3.95
CA GLY A 333 -3.85 3.06 -2.52
C GLY A 333 -3.42 1.72 -1.95
N PHE A 334 -3.39 1.65 -0.63
CA PHE A 334 -3.03 0.45 0.13
C PHE A 334 -4.08 0.19 1.21
N SER A 335 -4.32 -1.08 1.50
CA SER A 335 -5.17 -1.50 2.60
C SER A 335 -4.47 -2.60 3.38
N MET A 336 -4.49 -2.49 4.71
CA MET A 336 -4.13 -3.60 5.58
C MET A 336 -5.15 -4.72 5.47
N GLY A 337 -4.69 -5.95 5.62
CA GLY A 337 -5.54 -7.12 5.74
C GLY A 337 -6.34 -7.13 7.05
N ALA A 338 -7.42 -7.90 7.08
CA ALA A 338 -8.20 -8.12 8.29
C ALA A 338 -7.34 -8.66 9.44
N GLU A 339 -6.30 -9.44 9.13
CA GLU A 339 -5.47 -10.15 10.10
C GLU A 339 -3.97 -9.90 9.93
N HIS A 340 -3.50 -9.70 8.71
CA HIS A 340 -2.09 -9.57 8.38
C HIS A 340 -1.78 -8.28 7.62
N PRO A 341 -0.58 -7.70 7.83
CA PRO A 341 0.45 -8.11 8.79
C PRO A 341 0.05 -7.93 10.27
N GLY A 342 0.54 -8.82 11.14
CA GLY A 342 0.35 -8.71 12.59
C GLY A 342 1.30 -7.69 13.25
N LEU A 343 1.10 -7.42 14.54
CA LEU A 343 1.89 -6.42 15.28
C LEU A 343 2.86 -7.01 16.31
N GLY A 344 2.71 -8.30 16.64
CA GLY A 344 3.62 -8.98 17.55
C GLY A 344 4.99 -9.27 16.95
N TRP A 345 5.89 -9.82 17.77
CA TRP A 345 7.21 -10.26 17.33
C TRP A 345 7.14 -11.32 16.22
N SER A 346 8.11 -11.27 15.31
CA SER A 346 8.38 -12.42 14.44
C SER A 346 8.97 -13.55 15.30
N PRO A 347 8.54 -14.81 15.13
CA PRO A 347 9.09 -15.95 15.85
C PRO A 347 10.57 -16.25 15.51
N TYR A 348 11.12 -15.59 14.48
CA TYR A 348 12.53 -15.76 14.12
C TYR A 348 13.49 -14.88 14.92
N ILE A 349 12.98 -13.90 15.65
CA ILE A 349 13.80 -13.11 16.57
C ILE A 349 13.86 -13.87 17.89
N LYS A 350 15.07 -14.36 18.23
CA LYS A 350 15.30 -15.30 19.34
C LYS A 350 15.70 -14.60 20.65
N THR A 351 15.93 -13.29 20.62
CA THR A 351 16.36 -12.52 21.79
C THR A 351 15.19 -12.38 22.77
N ALA A 352 15.47 -12.40 24.08
CA ALA A 352 14.45 -12.10 25.07
C ALA A 352 13.93 -10.67 24.87
N HIS A 353 12.60 -10.50 24.87
CA HIS A 353 11.96 -9.22 24.66
C HIS A 353 11.09 -8.87 25.87
N ASP A 354 11.28 -7.66 26.40
CA ASP A 354 10.49 -7.14 27.53
C ASP A 354 9.17 -6.49 27.08
N THR A 355 8.87 -6.52 25.77
CA THR A 355 7.66 -5.92 25.17
C THR A 355 6.84 -6.96 24.42
N GLN A 356 5.57 -6.66 24.16
CA GLN A 356 4.67 -7.57 23.46
C GLN A 356 4.93 -7.65 21.94
N GLY A 357 5.59 -6.63 21.37
CA GLY A 357 5.96 -6.56 19.95
C GLY A 357 7.09 -5.55 19.71
N PRO A 358 7.62 -5.46 18.47
CA PRO A 358 8.78 -4.62 18.14
C PRO A 358 8.56 -3.12 18.39
N ASP A 359 7.31 -2.69 18.29
CA ASP A 359 6.88 -1.31 18.54
C ASP A 359 6.39 -1.06 19.98
N GLY A 360 6.52 -2.07 20.86
CA GLY A 360 6.13 -2.02 22.28
C GLY A 360 4.80 -2.73 22.62
N PHE A 361 3.98 -3.00 21.60
CA PHE A 361 2.65 -3.61 21.72
C PHE A 361 2.43 -4.66 20.62
N SER A 362 1.43 -5.54 20.78
CA SER A 362 1.09 -6.58 19.79
C SER A 362 -0.37 -6.54 19.32
N SER A 363 -1.18 -5.65 19.88
CA SER A 363 -2.60 -5.52 19.58
C SER A 363 -2.90 -4.30 18.73
N ARG A 364 -3.70 -4.48 17.69
CA ARG A 364 -4.23 -3.37 16.88
C ARG A 364 -5.42 -2.67 17.53
N LYS A 365 -5.98 -3.24 18.61
CA LYS A 365 -7.17 -2.67 19.26
C LYS A 365 -6.84 -1.29 19.84
N PRO A 366 -7.78 -0.33 19.74
CA PRO A 366 -9.16 -0.48 19.26
C PRO A 366 -9.32 -0.27 17.74
N LEU A 367 -8.24 -0.14 16.96
CA LEU A 367 -8.33 0.03 15.52
C LEU A 367 -8.81 -1.25 14.83
N VAL A 368 -9.44 -1.06 13.67
CA VAL A 368 -10.03 -2.12 12.85
C VAL A 368 -9.45 -2.04 11.44
N THR A 369 -8.90 -3.16 10.98
CA THR A 369 -8.45 -3.35 9.59
C THR A 369 -9.36 -4.36 8.91
N ILE A 370 -9.69 -4.11 7.64
CA ILE A 370 -10.76 -4.84 6.94
C ILE A 370 -10.20 -5.80 5.89
N GLY A 371 -9.11 -5.46 5.21
CA GLY A 371 -8.63 -6.26 4.09
C GLY A 371 -9.51 -6.18 2.84
N ALA A 372 -10.26 -5.08 2.69
CA ALA A 372 -11.05 -4.80 1.50
C ALA A 372 -10.91 -3.32 1.10
N VAL A 373 -11.16 -3.04 -0.18
CA VAL A 373 -11.21 -1.67 -0.70
C VAL A 373 -12.36 -0.92 0.00
N PRO A 374 -12.15 0.32 0.48
CA PRO A 374 -13.22 1.11 1.05
C PRO A 374 -14.36 1.36 0.03
N PRO A 375 -15.64 1.32 0.44
CA PRO A 375 -16.78 1.44 -0.50
C PRO A 375 -16.79 2.70 -1.35
N TYR A 376 -16.20 3.81 -0.89
CA TYR A 376 -16.14 5.06 -1.65
C TYR A 376 -15.01 5.09 -2.70
N GLU A 377 -14.06 4.15 -2.63
CA GLU A 377 -12.97 3.98 -3.60
C GLU A 377 -13.25 2.83 -4.58
N GLU A 378 -14.01 1.83 -4.17
CA GLU A 378 -14.38 0.62 -4.95
C GLU A 378 -14.76 0.93 -6.41
N PRO A 379 -15.67 1.88 -6.71
CA PRO A 379 -16.11 2.09 -8.10
C PRO A 379 -14.99 2.57 -9.04
N TYR A 380 -13.86 3.02 -8.50
CA TYR A 380 -12.72 3.53 -9.26
C TYR A 380 -11.61 2.51 -9.43
N VAL A 381 -11.65 1.38 -8.70
CA VAL A 381 -10.59 0.38 -8.69
C VAL A 381 -10.60 -0.42 -9.98
N THR A 382 -9.49 -0.38 -10.72
CA THR A 382 -9.28 -1.15 -11.95
C THR A 382 -8.40 -2.38 -11.73
N ALA A 383 -7.67 -2.45 -10.62
CA ALA A 383 -6.78 -3.57 -10.33
C ALA A 383 -6.50 -3.68 -8.84
N THR A 384 -6.21 -4.89 -8.38
CA THR A 384 -5.62 -5.15 -7.06
C THR A 384 -4.47 -6.13 -7.18
N PHE A 385 -3.44 -5.98 -6.36
CA PHE A 385 -2.35 -6.95 -6.24
C PHE A 385 -1.82 -7.04 -4.81
N THR A 386 -1.28 -8.21 -4.45
CA THR A 386 -0.83 -8.50 -3.07
C THR A 386 0.19 -7.47 -2.57
N GLY A 387 0.13 -7.19 -1.26
CA GLY A 387 1.05 -6.33 -0.56
C GLY A 387 2.35 -7.06 -0.18
N GLY A 388 2.74 -6.95 1.08
CA GLY A 388 4.02 -7.49 1.55
C GLY A 388 3.91 -8.73 2.43
N PHE A 389 5.03 -9.11 3.03
CA PHE A 389 5.11 -10.27 3.89
C PHE A 389 4.26 -10.13 5.16
N LYS A 390 3.68 -11.26 5.62
CA LYS A 390 3.16 -11.36 7.00
C LYS A 390 4.27 -11.01 8.00
N ARG A 391 3.89 -10.39 9.13
CA ARG A 391 4.80 -10.04 10.24
C ARG A 391 5.73 -11.17 10.69
N GLN A 392 5.24 -12.40 10.71
CA GLN A 392 6.03 -13.56 11.12
C GLN A 392 7.27 -13.78 10.22
N HIS A 393 7.23 -13.36 8.96
CA HIS A 393 8.33 -13.44 8.01
C HIS A 393 9.03 -12.10 7.78
N GLY A 394 8.43 -10.99 8.20
CA GLY A 394 8.92 -9.63 7.93
C GLY A 394 9.87 -9.08 8.99
N ALA A 395 10.97 -9.80 9.24
CA ALA A 395 12.03 -9.41 10.18
C ALA A 395 13.41 -9.93 9.75
N PHE A 396 14.47 -9.19 10.05
CA PHE A 396 15.84 -9.60 9.71
C PHE A 396 16.40 -10.59 10.75
N LYS A 397 16.90 -11.73 10.27
CA LYS A 397 17.49 -12.79 11.13
C LYS A 397 19.01 -12.67 11.27
N SER A 398 19.64 -11.89 10.39
CA SER A 398 21.10 -11.72 10.31
C SER A 398 21.45 -10.39 9.67
N GLY A 399 22.72 -9.99 9.77
CA GLY A 399 23.22 -8.71 9.23
C GLY A 399 22.93 -7.51 10.13
N ALA A 400 23.38 -6.34 9.72
CA ALA A 400 23.27 -5.12 10.53
C ALA A 400 21.82 -4.79 10.93
N LEU A 401 20.87 -4.96 10.01
CA LEU A 401 19.44 -4.69 10.25
C LEU A 401 18.82 -5.62 11.31
N SER A 402 19.38 -6.82 11.54
CA SER A 402 18.93 -7.71 12.62
C SER A 402 19.36 -7.26 14.02
N GLN A 403 20.35 -6.36 14.11
CA GLN A 403 20.95 -5.91 15.36
C GLN A 403 20.43 -4.55 15.82
N VAL A 404 19.65 -3.86 14.98
CA VAL A 404 19.10 -2.53 15.24
C VAL A 404 17.58 -2.57 15.20
N ASN A 405 16.94 -1.53 15.77
CA ASN A 405 15.49 -1.34 15.73
C ASN A 405 14.70 -2.59 16.16
N ASN A 406 15.22 -3.29 17.17
CA ASN A 406 14.66 -4.55 17.65
C ASN A 406 14.59 -5.68 16.60
N GLY A 407 15.59 -5.78 15.72
CA GLY A 407 15.58 -6.77 14.65
C GLY A 407 14.72 -6.33 13.47
N SER A 408 14.89 -5.06 13.06
CA SER A 408 14.20 -4.34 11.98
C SER A 408 13.05 -5.10 11.34
N HIS A 409 11.83 -4.77 11.76
CA HIS A 409 10.61 -5.32 11.17
C HIS A 409 10.10 -4.42 10.06
N PHE A 410 9.37 -5.01 9.10
CA PHE A 410 8.80 -4.25 7.99
C PHE A 410 7.67 -3.34 8.49
N GLY A 411 7.82 -2.03 8.32
CA GLY A 411 6.84 -1.02 8.72
C GLY A 411 5.67 -0.86 7.75
N PHE A 412 4.55 -0.35 8.26
CA PHE A 412 3.37 -0.07 7.45
C PHE A 412 2.43 0.97 8.09
N VAL A 413 1.86 1.80 7.22
CA VAL A 413 0.97 2.93 7.52
C VAL A 413 -0.22 2.83 6.57
N GLU A 414 -1.43 3.00 7.10
CA GLU A 414 -2.68 3.04 6.32
C GLU A 414 -3.41 4.33 6.66
N LYS A 415 -3.74 5.13 5.63
CA LYS A 415 -4.50 6.39 5.73
C LYS A 415 -3.93 7.34 6.81
N GLY A 416 -2.61 7.35 6.94
CA GLY A 416 -1.82 8.17 7.86
C GLY A 416 -1.80 7.71 9.31
N VAL A 417 -2.30 6.50 9.58
CA VAL A 417 -2.20 5.83 10.88
C VAL A 417 -1.10 4.80 10.83
N ILE A 418 -0.16 4.91 11.77
CA ILE A 418 1.02 4.05 11.84
C ILE A 418 0.65 2.81 12.63
N PHE A 419 0.60 1.66 11.95
CA PHE A 419 0.39 0.38 12.62
C PHE A 419 1.72 -0.23 13.07
N SER A 420 2.79 0.00 12.30
CA SER A 420 4.16 -0.36 12.67
C SER A 420 5.15 0.66 12.13
N ARG A 421 6.17 0.98 12.92
CA ARG A 421 7.14 2.02 12.55
C ARG A 421 7.88 1.67 11.27
N VAL A 422 8.13 2.70 10.48
CA VAL A 422 8.84 2.63 9.21
C VAL A 422 10.35 2.72 9.50
N MET A 423 11.11 1.71 9.10
CA MET A 423 12.51 1.53 9.47
C MET A 423 13.47 2.02 8.36
N PRO A 424 14.54 2.74 8.72
CA PRO A 424 15.59 3.11 7.77
C PRO A 424 16.23 1.91 7.06
N GLY A 425 16.63 2.12 5.81
CA GLY A 425 17.34 1.13 4.98
C GLY A 425 16.45 0.07 4.35
N LEU A 426 15.12 0.09 4.60
CA LEU A 426 14.20 -0.87 3.99
C LEU A 426 13.53 -0.32 2.74
N ALA A 427 13.29 -1.21 1.79
CA ALA A 427 12.58 -0.86 0.56
C ALA A 427 11.13 -0.55 0.85
N THR A 428 10.66 0.58 0.32
CA THR A 428 9.40 1.19 0.73
C THR A 428 8.59 1.61 -0.49
N ALA A 429 7.32 1.21 -0.52
CA ALA A 429 6.30 1.85 -1.33
C ALA A 429 5.61 2.92 -0.49
N ALA A 430 5.64 4.17 -0.94
CA ALA A 430 4.99 5.29 -0.28
C ALA A 430 3.95 5.91 -1.22
N ILE A 431 2.72 6.08 -0.73
CA ILE A 431 1.59 6.61 -1.49
C ILE A 431 1.12 7.88 -0.78
N LYS A 432 0.97 8.96 -1.54
CA LYS A 432 0.45 10.25 -1.07
C LYS A 432 -1.07 10.24 -1.02
N GLN A 433 -1.67 11.24 -0.39
CA GLN A 433 -3.14 11.37 -0.30
C GLN A 433 -3.85 11.44 -1.66
N ASP A 434 -3.18 11.96 -2.69
CA ASP A 434 -3.71 12.01 -4.07
C ASP A 434 -3.54 10.69 -4.84
N GLY A 435 -2.93 9.69 -4.19
CA GLY A 435 -2.62 8.37 -4.72
C GLY A 435 -1.39 8.33 -5.62
N GLN A 436 -0.57 9.39 -5.67
CA GLN A 436 0.76 9.28 -6.26
C GLN A 436 1.63 8.33 -5.44
N ILE A 437 2.18 7.33 -6.09
CA ILE A 437 3.08 6.34 -5.50
C ILE A 437 4.53 6.60 -5.92
N ASP A 438 5.47 6.40 -5.01
CA ASP A 438 6.90 6.33 -5.29
C ASP A 438 7.53 5.17 -4.53
N LEU A 439 8.66 4.69 -5.03
CA LEU A 439 9.41 3.58 -4.43
C LEU A 439 10.83 4.02 -4.11
N TYR A 440 11.28 3.78 -2.88
CA TYR A 440 12.61 4.18 -2.44
C TYR A 440 13.05 3.42 -1.18
N THR A 441 14.36 3.49 -0.89
CA THR A 441 14.93 3.00 0.36
C THR A 441 14.69 4.05 1.45
N TRP A 442 14.08 3.65 2.58
CA TRP A 442 13.73 4.62 3.63
C TRP A 442 14.98 5.29 4.23
N PRO A 443 15.02 6.63 4.34
CA PRO A 443 16.20 7.36 4.77
C PRO A 443 16.53 7.19 6.25
N GLN A 444 17.81 7.39 6.61
CA GLN A 444 18.30 7.35 8.00
C GLN A 444 17.79 8.55 8.82
N ASP A 445 17.90 9.76 8.26
CA ASP A 445 17.28 10.95 8.83
C ASP A 445 15.81 10.98 8.39
N SER A 446 14.99 10.29 9.17
CA SER A 446 13.54 10.46 9.15
C SER A 446 13.13 11.14 10.44
N SER A 447 13.68 12.35 10.68
CA SER A 447 13.29 13.27 11.75
C SER A 447 11.79 13.58 11.65
N PHE A 448 11.04 12.62 12.17
CA PHE A 448 9.61 12.44 12.25
C PHE A 448 8.87 12.18 10.93
N LEU A 449 7.99 11.17 10.96
CA LEU A 449 7.09 10.82 9.85
C LEU A 449 6.42 12.10 9.37
N SER A 450 6.59 12.40 8.08
CA SER A 450 5.93 13.55 7.49
C SER A 450 4.46 13.54 7.91
N PRO A 451 3.89 14.66 8.39
CA PRO A 451 2.48 14.70 8.80
C PRO A 451 1.54 14.29 7.66
N VAL A 452 2.02 14.37 6.41
CA VAL A 452 1.30 13.97 5.20
C VAL A 452 1.59 12.53 4.74
N LEU A 453 2.31 11.74 5.54
CA LEU A 453 2.48 10.31 5.28
C LEU A 453 1.10 9.66 5.28
N TYR A 454 0.74 9.03 4.16
CA TYR A 454 -0.61 8.53 3.95
C TYR A 454 -0.63 7.01 3.93
N ASP A 455 -0.21 6.36 2.86
CA ASP A 455 0.01 4.92 2.90
C ASP A 455 1.50 4.60 2.73
N VAL A 456 1.98 3.64 3.51
CA VAL A 456 3.35 3.14 3.42
C VAL A 456 3.36 1.65 3.61
N ARG A 457 4.14 0.96 2.79
CA ARG A 457 4.44 -0.45 3.00
C ARG A 457 5.91 -0.71 2.74
N GLN A 458 6.63 -1.16 3.76
CA GLN A 458 8.00 -1.63 3.61
C GLN A 458 8.04 -3.12 3.38
N ASN A 459 9.09 -3.63 2.78
CA ASN A 459 9.44 -5.06 2.83
C ASN A 459 10.95 -5.19 3.12
N CYS A 460 11.60 -6.20 2.55
CA CYS A 460 13.05 -6.42 2.61
C CYS A 460 13.85 -5.18 2.15
N VAL A 461 15.16 -5.34 1.97
CA VAL A 461 15.98 -4.34 1.28
C VAL A 461 15.66 -4.26 -0.22
N ALA A 462 16.19 -3.24 -0.88
CA ALA A 462 15.98 -2.99 -2.30
C ALA A 462 16.48 -4.16 -3.18
N ILE A 463 15.72 -4.46 -4.24
CA ILE A 463 16.20 -5.33 -5.35
C ILE A 463 16.99 -4.49 -6.35
N VAL A 464 16.54 -3.27 -6.59
CA VAL A 464 17.21 -2.23 -7.39
C VAL A 464 17.17 -0.93 -6.59
N ASP A 465 18.28 -0.20 -6.56
CA ASP A 465 18.44 1.02 -5.77
C ASP A 465 19.12 2.13 -6.59
N GLY A 466 18.35 2.74 -7.50
CA GLY A 466 18.79 3.86 -8.31
C GLY A 466 19.38 3.48 -9.67
N VAL A 467 19.97 4.48 -10.31
CA VAL A 467 20.58 4.43 -11.63
C VAL A 467 21.95 5.11 -11.52
N ASP A 468 22.97 4.54 -12.16
CA ASP A 468 24.33 5.09 -12.14
C ASP A 468 24.51 6.27 -13.11
N ALA A 469 25.73 6.83 -13.12
CA ALA A 469 26.08 7.95 -13.99
C ALA A 469 26.00 7.63 -15.51
N ASN A 470 26.00 6.35 -15.89
CA ASN A 470 25.87 5.90 -17.27
C ASN A 470 24.42 5.57 -17.64
N GLY A 471 23.47 5.78 -16.73
CA GLY A 471 22.07 5.44 -16.96
C GLY A 471 21.75 3.95 -16.73
N LEU A 472 22.65 3.16 -16.16
CA LEU A 472 22.42 1.75 -15.88
C LEU A 472 21.82 1.58 -14.47
N THR A 473 20.75 0.80 -14.40
CA THR A 473 20.08 0.43 -13.15
C THR A 473 21.04 -0.29 -12.19
N ILE A 474 21.06 0.11 -10.92
CA ILE A 474 21.95 -0.42 -9.89
C ILE A 474 21.23 -1.51 -9.07
N PRO A 475 21.72 -2.76 -9.03
CA PRO A 475 21.20 -3.77 -8.10
C PRO A 475 21.38 -3.36 -6.64
N GLY A 476 20.43 -3.75 -5.79
CA GLY A 476 20.53 -3.53 -4.35
C GLY A 476 21.79 -4.17 -3.75
N GLU A 477 22.35 -3.54 -2.72
CA GLU A 477 23.66 -3.93 -2.15
C GLU A 477 23.68 -5.36 -1.59
N LEU A 478 22.55 -5.85 -1.08
CA LEU A 478 22.46 -7.16 -0.43
C LEU A 478 21.79 -8.23 -1.30
N VAL A 479 21.61 -7.99 -2.60
CA VAL A 479 20.91 -8.94 -3.50
C VAL A 479 21.61 -10.31 -3.50
N ASN A 480 22.93 -10.36 -3.60
CA ASN A 480 23.70 -11.61 -3.53
C ASN A 480 23.94 -12.12 -2.10
N LYS A 481 23.50 -11.40 -1.06
CA LYS A 481 23.71 -11.75 0.35
C LYS A 481 22.45 -12.31 0.99
N TRP A 482 22.26 -13.62 0.88
CA TRP A 482 21.03 -14.31 1.31
C TRP A 482 20.55 -13.97 2.72
N GLY A 483 21.43 -14.09 3.72
CA GLY A 483 21.09 -13.82 5.11
C GLY A 483 20.83 -12.33 5.40
N GLU A 484 21.76 -11.47 4.98
CA GLU A 484 21.70 -10.03 5.26
C GLU A 484 20.54 -9.33 4.53
N GLY A 485 20.20 -9.77 3.31
CA GLY A 485 19.05 -9.27 2.56
C GLY A 485 17.69 -9.78 3.06
N ALA A 486 17.68 -10.66 4.08
CA ALA A 486 16.50 -11.36 4.57
C ALA A 486 15.74 -12.09 3.45
N TRP A 487 16.46 -12.67 2.49
CA TRP A 487 15.86 -13.40 1.39
C TRP A 487 15.28 -14.73 1.88
N SER A 488 14.00 -14.94 1.61
CA SER A 488 13.32 -16.20 1.93
C SER A 488 13.33 -17.14 0.74
N GLY A 489 13.38 -18.44 1.00
CA GLY A 489 13.18 -19.49 0.01
C GLY A 489 11.73 -19.99 -0.02
N SER A 490 11.51 -21.06 -0.77
CA SER A 490 10.29 -21.84 -0.78
C SER A 490 10.01 -22.44 0.62
N GLN A 491 8.83 -23.02 0.83
CA GLN A 491 8.50 -23.71 2.08
C GLN A 491 9.41 -24.93 2.36
N THR A 492 10.04 -25.48 1.32
CA THR A 492 11.02 -26.58 1.40
C THR A 492 12.47 -26.09 1.43
N GLY A 493 12.68 -24.77 1.51
CA GLY A 493 14.01 -24.16 1.58
C GLY A 493 14.71 -23.97 0.24
N GLN A 494 14.02 -24.16 -0.90
CA GLN A 494 14.60 -23.90 -2.23
C GLN A 494 14.78 -22.39 -2.44
N PHE A 495 15.91 -21.97 -3.00
CA PHE A 495 16.16 -20.55 -3.26
C PHE A 495 15.29 -20.01 -4.39
N THR A 496 15.14 -20.79 -5.46
CA THR A 496 14.24 -20.51 -6.58
C THR A 496 12.82 -20.86 -6.18
N THR A 497 11.95 -19.86 -6.25
CA THR A 497 10.53 -19.99 -5.91
C THR A 497 9.74 -18.92 -6.63
N THR A 498 8.42 -19.03 -6.63
CA THR A 498 7.55 -17.98 -7.14
C THR A 498 7.71 -16.71 -6.30
N ARG A 499 7.90 -15.55 -6.95
CA ARG A 499 8.08 -14.25 -6.29
C ARG A 499 7.25 -13.17 -6.96
N THR A 500 6.94 -12.12 -6.23
CA THR A 500 6.44 -10.88 -6.84
C THR A 500 7.29 -9.68 -6.49
N GLY A 501 7.33 -8.69 -7.37
CA GLY A 501 8.05 -7.46 -7.13
C GLY A 501 7.29 -6.24 -7.66
N LEU A 502 7.55 -5.11 -7.03
CA LEU A 502 7.06 -3.80 -7.44
C LEU A 502 8.25 -2.95 -7.87
N ALA A 503 8.18 -2.34 -9.03
CA ALA A 503 9.25 -1.49 -9.56
C ALA A 503 8.69 -0.20 -10.16
N ILE A 504 9.54 0.80 -10.31
CA ILE A 504 9.21 2.06 -10.98
C ILE A 504 10.19 2.31 -12.12
N GLN A 505 9.63 2.62 -13.29
CA GLN A 505 10.36 2.90 -14.51
C GLN A 505 9.94 4.27 -15.04
N ASP A 506 10.89 5.09 -15.47
CA ASP A 506 10.61 6.31 -16.19
C ASP A 506 10.79 6.10 -17.70
N SER A 507 9.83 6.62 -18.47
CA SER A 507 9.89 6.70 -19.92
C SER A 507 10.01 8.16 -20.37
N GLU A 508 10.05 8.40 -21.68
CA GLU A 508 9.98 9.77 -22.22
C GLU A 508 8.62 10.46 -21.97
N HIS A 509 7.57 9.71 -21.65
CA HIS A 509 6.19 10.22 -21.63
C HIS A 509 5.54 10.17 -20.25
N ALA A 510 5.92 9.21 -19.41
CA ALA A 510 5.34 8.97 -18.10
C ALA A 510 6.25 8.08 -17.24
N SER A 511 6.00 8.07 -15.93
CA SER A 511 6.48 7.03 -15.02
C SER A 511 5.48 5.87 -14.98
N PHE A 512 5.98 4.66 -14.84
CA PHE A 512 5.19 3.44 -14.77
C PHE A 512 5.50 2.68 -13.49
N ILE A 513 4.45 2.20 -12.81
CA ILE A 513 4.61 1.18 -11.77
C ILE A 513 4.50 -0.18 -12.42
N LEU A 514 5.51 -1.01 -12.22
CA LEU A 514 5.58 -2.36 -12.71
C LEU A 514 5.28 -3.34 -11.57
N PHE A 515 4.32 -4.22 -11.78
CA PHE A 515 4.13 -5.42 -10.95
C PHE A 515 4.65 -6.63 -11.73
N ALA A 516 5.61 -7.35 -11.16
CA ALA A 516 6.21 -8.52 -11.80
C ALA A 516 5.89 -9.79 -11.00
N TYR A 517 5.42 -10.82 -11.70
CA TYR A 517 5.21 -12.18 -11.21
C TYR A 517 6.27 -13.11 -11.81
N PHE A 518 7.19 -13.56 -10.98
CA PHE A 518 8.25 -14.50 -11.33
C PHE A 518 7.78 -15.91 -11.01
N THR A 519 7.63 -16.78 -12.01
CA THR A 519 7.19 -18.17 -11.77
C THR A 519 8.23 -18.96 -10.97
N GLY A 520 9.51 -18.66 -11.15
CA GLY A 520 10.61 -19.18 -10.34
C GLY A 520 11.86 -18.31 -10.43
N ALA A 521 12.20 -17.59 -9.37
CA ALA A 521 13.39 -16.73 -9.36
C ALA A 521 14.12 -16.73 -8.01
N THR A 522 15.42 -16.44 -8.02
CA THR A 522 16.11 -15.87 -6.85
C THR A 522 16.12 -14.33 -6.94
N PRO A 523 16.51 -13.61 -5.87
CA PRO A 523 16.71 -12.16 -5.93
C PRO A 523 17.68 -11.71 -7.04
N ASN A 524 18.64 -12.56 -7.45
CA ASN A 524 19.57 -12.25 -8.53
C ASN A 524 18.82 -12.11 -9.87
N ALA A 525 18.02 -13.10 -10.24
CA ALA A 525 17.20 -13.05 -11.45
C ALA A 525 16.21 -11.87 -11.43
N MET A 526 15.61 -11.57 -10.26
CA MET A 526 14.74 -10.39 -10.11
C MET A 526 15.49 -9.10 -10.40
N ALA A 527 16.67 -8.90 -9.82
CA ALA A 527 17.49 -7.72 -10.06
C ALA A 527 17.85 -7.58 -11.54
N ARG A 528 18.24 -8.67 -12.20
CA ARG A 528 18.56 -8.65 -13.65
C ARG A 528 17.35 -8.26 -14.49
N VAL A 529 16.18 -8.83 -14.23
CA VAL A 529 14.95 -8.47 -14.96
C VAL A 529 14.62 -7.00 -14.78
N PHE A 530 14.65 -6.47 -13.55
CA PHE A 530 14.37 -5.04 -13.34
C PHE A 530 15.45 -4.12 -13.91
N GLN A 531 16.72 -4.54 -13.96
CA GLN A 531 17.77 -3.83 -14.70
C GLN A 531 17.50 -3.82 -16.20
N ALA A 532 17.07 -4.95 -16.79
CA ALA A 532 16.75 -5.04 -18.20
C ALA A 532 15.61 -4.09 -18.57
N TYR A 533 14.58 -4.01 -17.71
CA TYR A 533 13.53 -3.00 -17.82
C TYR A 533 13.95 -1.60 -17.36
N GLN A 534 15.23 -1.31 -17.11
CA GLN A 534 15.70 0.03 -16.81
C GLN A 534 14.93 0.70 -15.65
N CYS A 535 14.50 -0.10 -14.66
CA CYS A 535 13.78 0.41 -13.51
C CYS A 535 14.72 1.28 -12.67
N ARG A 536 14.26 2.40 -12.12
CA ARG A 536 15.07 3.21 -11.21
C ARG A 536 15.03 2.70 -9.77
N TYR A 537 14.01 1.93 -9.42
CA TYR A 537 13.89 1.29 -8.10
C TYR A 537 13.02 0.04 -8.20
N ALA A 538 13.31 -0.98 -7.39
CA ALA A 538 12.48 -2.17 -7.26
C ALA A 538 12.55 -2.79 -5.87
N MET A 539 11.43 -3.36 -5.42
CA MET A 539 11.29 -4.03 -4.14
C MET A 539 10.57 -5.38 -4.28
N LEU A 540 10.87 -6.29 -3.37
CA LEU A 540 10.21 -7.60 -3.26
C LEU A 540 8.86 -7.46 -2.52
N LEU A 541 7.85 -8.15 -3.00
CA LEU A 541 6.53 -8.32 -2.38
C LEU A 541 6.38 -9.75 -1.83
N ASP A 542 5.18 -10.14 -1.38
CA ASP A 542 4.95 -11.50 -0.87
C ASP A 542 5.12 -12.58 -1.97
N MET A 543 5.25 -13.84 -1.56
CA MET A 543 5.75 -14.91 -2.42
C MET A 543 5.16 -16.28 -2.14
N ASN A 544 5.58 -17.26 -2.94
CA ASN A 544 5.36 -18.69 -2.80
C ASN A 544 3.96 -19.24 -3.17
N SER A 545 2.89 -18.46 -3.30
CA SER A 545 1.59 -19.01 -3.74
C SER A 545 0.85 -18.03 -4.64
N PHE A 546 -0.10 -18.52 -5.46
CA PHE A 546 -0.98 -17.62 -6.22
C PHE A 546 -1.78 -16.67 -5.34
N SER A 547 -2.13 -17.10 -4.12
CA SER A 547 -2.80 -16.21 -3.17
C SER A 547 -1.86 -15.10 -2.63
N ALA A 548 -0.57 -15.39 -2.46
CA ALA A 548 0.43 -14.42 -2.01
C ALA A 548 1.08 -13.62 -3.15
N CYS A 549 0.85 -14.02 -4.39
CA CYS A 549 1.37 -13.38 -5.60
C CYS A 549 0.26 -12.81 -6.48
N PHE A 550 -0.92 -12.61 -5.92
CA PHE A 550 -2.14 -12.32 -6.66
C PHE A 550 -2.08 -10.97 -7.37
N ALA A 551 -2.57 -10.94 -8.61
CA ALA A 551 -2.83 -9.71 -9.36
C ALA A 551 -4.03 -9.90 -10.30
N THR A 552 -4.93 -8.93 -10.28
CA THR A 552 -6.17 -8.95 -11.05
C THR A 552 -6.52 -7.58 -11.60
N LEU A 553 -7.20 -7.56 -12.75
CA LEU A 553 -7.76 -6.38 -13.38
C LEU A 553 -9.29 -6.54 -13.44
N TYR A 554 -10.01 -5.43 -13.21
CA TYR A 554 -11.47 -5.40 -13.18
C TYR A 554 -12.00 -4.62 -14.37
N ASP A 555 -12.78 -5.28 -15.21
CA ASP A 555 -13.52 -4.64 -16.30
C ASP A 555 -14.77 -3.99 -15.75
N ARG A 556 -15.01 -2.73 -16.11
CA ARG A 556 -16.15 -1.97 -15.62
C ARG A 556 -16.98 -1.35 -16.73
N ASP A 557 -18.29 -1.32 -16.51
CA ASP A 557 -19.23 -0.61 -17.37
C ASP A 557 -19.20 0.91 -17.14
N ALA A 558 -20.03 1.66 -17.89
CA ALA A 558 -20.15 3.11 -17.76
C ALA A 558 -20.72 3.55 -16.40
N GLN A 559 -21.42 2.66 -15.70
CA GLN A 559 -21.95 2.86 -14.35
C GLN A 559 -20.96 2.45 -13.26
N ARG A 560 -19.76 1.97 -13.65
CA ARG A 560 -18.66 1.49 -12.82
C ARG A 560 -18.92 0.17 -12.10
N ASN A 561 -19.93 -0.60 -12.53
CA ASN A 561 -20.10 -1.95 -12.01
C ASN A 561 -19.03 -2.86 -12.63
N VAL A 562 -18.53 -3.82 -11.85
CA VAL A 562 -17.65 -4.87 -12.39
C VAL A 562 -18.46 -5.78 -13.32
N THR A 563 -17.95 -5.97 -14.53
CA THR A 563 -18.59 -6.78 -15.58
C THR A 563 -17.81 -8.04 -15.89
N ASP A 564 -16.49 -8.00 -15.77
CA ASP A 564 -15.60 -9.14 -15.98
C ASP A 564 -14.31 -8.94 -15.17
N VAL A 565 -13.51 -10.00 -15.03
CA VAL A 565 -12.28 -10.01 -14.25
C VAL A 565 -11.18 -10.76 -15.00
N GLU A 566 -10.04 -10.08 -15.17
CA GLU A 566 -8.84 -10.67 -15.75
C GLU A 566 -7.78 -10.89 -14.66
N TYR A 567 -6.90 -11.85 -14.90
CA TYR A 567 -5.83 -12.21 -13.97
C TYR A 567 -4.50 -12.18 -14.71
N LEU A 568 -3.43 -11.68 -14.07
CA LEU A 568 -2.11 -11.67 -14.73
C LEU A 568 -1.71 -13.06 -15.20
N HIS A 569 -1.89 -14.06 -14.33
CA HIS A 569 -1.69 -15.47 -14.62
C HIS A 569 -3.00 -16.23 -14.42
N LYS A 570 -3.39 -17.08 -15.37
CA LYS A 570 -4.68 -17.80 -15.37
C LYS A 570 -4.94 -18.58 -14.07
N GLU A 571 -3.91 -19.16 -13.47
CA GLU A 571 -4.05 -19.93 -12.23
C GLU A 571 -4.46 -19.07 -11.02
N MET A 572 -4.27 -17.74 -11.06
CA MET A 572 -4.76 -16.83 -10.02
C MET A 572 -6.29 -16.76 -9.95
N ALA A 573 -7.01 -17.15 -11.01
CA ALA A 573 -8.47 -17.25 -10.99
C ALA A 573 -8.98 -18.23 -9.92
N SER A 574 -8.19 -19.23 -9.56
CA SER A 574 -8.53 -20.19 -8.50
C SER A 574 -8.64 -19.56 -7.11
N VAL A 575 -8.01 -18.40 -6.89
CA VAL A 575 -7.98 -17.69 -5.60
C VAL A 575 -8.63 -16.31 -5.64
N GLY A 576 -8.94 -15.79 -6.84
CA GLY A 576 -9.53 -14.45 -7.02
C GLY A 576 -11.02 -14.37 -6.68
N GLY A 577 -11.69 -15.50 -6.58
CA GLY A 577 -13.14 -15.56 -6.36
C GLY A 577 -13.95 -15.43 -7.65
N LYS A 578 -15.24 -15.14 -7.49
CA LYS A 578 -16.19 -14.92 -8.60
C LYS A 578 -16.95 -13.63 -8.31
N LEU A 579 -17.59 -13.04 -9.32
CA LEU A 579 -18.46 -11.87 -9.15
C LEU A 579 -19.42 -12.04 -7.96
N GLY A 580 -19.53 -11.01 -7.13
CA GLY A 580 -20.22 -11.01 -5.84
C GLY A 580 -19.37 -11.52 -4.66
N ARG A 581 -18.15 -12.01 -4.91
CA ARG A 581 -17.17 -12.50 -3.93
C ARG A 581 -15.72 -12.33 -4.44
N LEU A 582 -15.43 -11.26 -5.16
CA LEU A 582 -14.10 -10.94 -5.64
C LEU A 582 -13.16 -10.58 -4.50
N ARG A 583 -11.99 -11.22 -4.50
CA ARG A 583 -10.96 -11.01 -3.49
C ARG A 583 -10.53 -9.55 -3.44
N PHE A 584 -10.34 -9.01 -2.23
CA PHE A 584 -9.98 -7.61 -1.94
C PHE A 584 -11.03 -6.54 -2.31
N LEU A 585 -11.92 -6.82 -3.27
CA LEU A 585 -12.93 -5.87 -3.72
C LEU A 585 -14.27 -6.07 -3.02
N GLU A 586 -14.73 -7.32 -2.92
CA GLU A 586 -16.05 -7.69 -2.38
C GLU A 586 -15.93 -8.60 -1.14
N THR A 587 -14.71 -9.01 -0.77
CA THR A 587 -14.44 -9.82 0.43
C THR A 587 -13.32 -9.22 1.26
N ASP A 588 -13.50 -9.26 2.59
CA ASP A 588 -12.52 -8.88 3.60
C ASP A 588 -11.36 -9.89 3.62
N ASP A 589 -10.22 -9.63 3.00
CA ASP A 589 -9.11 -10.58 2.96
C ASP A 589 -8.25 -10.55 4.22
N THR A 590 -7.66 -11.69 4.59
CA THR A 590 -6.70 -11.71 5.71
C THR A 590 -5.43 -10.90 5.42
N ARG A 591 -5.05 -10.71 4.16
CA ARG A 591 -3.79 -10.07 3.76
C ARG A 591 -3.95 -8.62 3.29
N ASP A 592 -2.86 -7.89 3.39
CA ASP A 592 -2.70 -6.56 2.86
C ASP A 592 -2.47 -6.58 1.34
N PHE A 593 -2.88 -5.49 0.68
CA PHE A 593 -2.82 -5.38 -0.78
C PHE A 593 -2.76 -3.91 -1.21
N PHE A 594 -2.30 -3.73 -2.44
CA PHE A 594 -2.39 -2.47 -3.16
C PHE A 594 -3.56 -2.52 -4.14
N TYR A 595 -4.19 -1.38 -4.36
CA TYR A 595 -5.22 -1.22 -5.38
C TYR A 595 -4.89 -0.04 -6.28
N VAL A 596 -5.27 -0.16 -7.54
CA VAL A 596 -5.05 0.83 -8.58
C VAL A 596 -6.40 1.41 -8.96
N MET A 597 -6.50 2.73 -8.94
CA MET A 597 -7.70 3.46 -9.29
C MET A 597 -7.46 4.30 -10.53
N ARG A 598 -8.42 4.30 -11.44
CA ARG A 598 -8.40 5.25 -12.55
C ARG A 598 -8.56 6.67 -12.01
N LYS A 599 -7.67 7.57 -12.42
CA LYS A 599 -7.85 8.99 -12.10
C LYS A 599 -9.15 9.47 -12.77
N PRO A 600 -9.95 10.31 -12.10
CA PRO A 600 -11.09 10.92 -12.77
C PRO A 600 -10.57 11.65 -13.99
N ASP A 601 -11.29 11.53 -15.12
CA ASP A 601 -10.97 12.30 -16.33
C ASP A 601 -10.86 13.76 -15.90
N GLN A 602 -9.65 14.32 -15.93
CA GLN A 602 -9.47 15.73 -15.68
C GLN A 602 -10.20 16.43 -16.82
N GLY A 603 -11.41 16.92 -16.52
CA GLY A 603 -12.37 17.26 -17.54
C GLY A 603 -11.75 18.12 -18.64
N ARG A 604 -11.90 17.65 -19.88
CA ARG A 604 -12.65 18.51 -20.81
C ARG A 604 -13.89 18.93 -20.05
N VAL A 605 -13.84 20.13 -19.49
CA VAL A 605 -15.03 20.81 -19.01
C VAL A 605 -15.96 20.81 -20.21
N ALA A 606 -16.96 19.94 -20.21
CA ALA A 606 -18.11 20.11 -21.08
C ALA A 606 -18.66 21.47 -20.67
N LYS A 607 -18.38 22.49 -21.47
CA LYS A 607 -19.12 23.75 -21.43
C LYS A 607 -20.58 23.35 -21.61
N ARG A 608 -21.33 23.30 -20.51
CA ARG A 608 -22.78 23.40 -20.54
C ARG A 608 -23.13 24.88 -20.45
#